data_AF-A0A533QEF3-F1
#
_entry.id   AF-A0A533QEF3-F1
#
_cell.length_a   1.000
_cell.length_b   1.000
_cell.length_c   1.000
_cell.angle_alpha   90.00
_cell.angle_beta   90.00
_cell.angle_gamma   90.00
#
_symmetry.space_group_name_H-M   'P 1'
#
loop_
_entity.id
_entity.type
_entity.pdbx_description
1 polymer ?
#
loop_
_entity_poly.entity_id
_entity_poly.type
_entity_poly.pdbx_seq_one_letter_code
_entity_poly.pdbx_strand_id
1 'polypeptide(L)'
;MGWYYYLEDNLAFPCKAKCTAKRSISPLKVGEIVEVTGMAPEEECMHEMFVEIQWKKQKLAVPLSQLKGISVTDETKQAIEDWHYWVSMGYQF
;
A
#
# COMPACT_ATOMS: atom_id res chain seq x y z
N MET A 1 5.58 -13.70 -3.42
CA MET A 1 4.42 -14.02 -2.57
C MET A 1 4.63 -13.90 -1.06
N GLY A 2 5.80 -14.16 -0.48
CA GLY A 2 5.99 -13.98 0.98
C GLY A 2 5.63 -12.59 1.50
N TRP A 3 6.00 -11.53 0.77
CA TRP A 3 5.61 -10.15 1.08
C TRP A 3 4.10 -9.91 1.06
N TYR A 4 3.38 -10.57 0.15
CA TYR A 4 1.93 -10.42 0.05
C TYR A 4 1.25 -10.89 1.33
N TYR A 5 1.51 -12.13 1.75
CA TYR A 5 0.90 -12.69 2.96
C TYR A 5 1.38 -11.97 4.22
N TYR A 6 2.66 -11.60 4.29
CA TYR A 6 3.16 -10.78 5.39
C TYR A 6 2.37 -9.46 5.50
N LEU A 7 2.20 -8.73 4.40
CA LEU A 7 1.45 -7.48 4.42
C LEU A 7 -0.04 -7.70 4.68
N GLU A 8 -0.64 -8.73 4.09
CA GLU A 8 -2.05 -9.08 4.30
C GLU A 8 -2.35 -9.37 5.78
N ASP A 9 -1.46 -10.08 6.46
CA ASP A 9 -1.61 -10.44 7.88
C ASP A 9 -1.33 -9.26 8.83
N ASN A 10 -0.43 -8.34 8.46
CA ASN A 10 0.06 -7.28 9.36
C ASN A 10 -0.59 -5.90 9.10
N LEU A 11 -1.24 -5.70 7.96
CA LEU A 11 -1.99 -4.48 7.67
C LEU A 11 -3.41 -4.57 8.23
N ALA A 12 -3.77 -3.61 9.09
CA ALA A 12 -5.13 -3.47 9.55
C ALA A 12 -5.99 -2.87 8.44
N PHE A 13 -7.10 -3.54 8.12
CA PHE A 13 -8.08 -3.05 7.16
C PHE A 13 -9.46 -2.85 7.80
N PRO A 14 -10.17 -1.76 7.48
CA PRO A 14 -9.70 -0.61 6.70
C PRO A 14 -8.75 0.28 7.52
N CYS A 15 -7.79 0.93 6.86
CA CYS A 15 -6.93 1.95 7.49
C CYS A 15 -6.75 3.19 6.62
N LYS A 16 -6.43 4.33 7.24
CA LYS A 16 -6.17 5.58 6.51
C LYS A 16 -4.71 5.68 6.14
N ALA A 17 -4.44 6.11 4.92
CA ALA A 17 -3.09 6.36 4.43
C ALA A 17 -3.00 7.67 3.65
N LYS A 18 -1.82 8.29 3.67
CA LYS A 18 -1.48 9.49 2.92
C LYS A 18 -0.63 9.10 1.72
N CYS A 19 -0.97 9.60 0.53
CA CYS A 19 -0.09 9.53 -0.62
C CYS A 19 1.12 10.46 -0.41
N THR A 20 2.33 9.92 -0.47
CA THR A 20 3.60 10.62 -0.21
C THR A 20 4.50 10.72 -1.44
N ALA A 21 4.30 9.85 -2.43
CA ALA A 21 5.05 9.84 -3.68
C ALA A 21 4.10 9.76 -4.88
N LYS A 22 4.52 10.30 -6.03
CA LYS A 22 3.75 10.20 -7.27
C LYS A 22 4.17 8.95 -8.03
N ARG A 23 3.20 8.15 -8.48
CA ARG A 23 3.40 7.04 -9.43
C ARG A 23 2.57 7.32 -10.69
N SER A 24 3.12 7.09 -11.88
CA SER A 24 2.41 7.33 -13.15
C SER A 24 1.15 6.46 -13.29
N ILE A 25 1.18 5.27 -12.69
CA ILE A 25 0.09 4.29 -12.65
C ILE A 25 -0.98 4.61 -11.61
N SER A 26 -0.74 5.57 -10.72
CA SER A 26 -1.71 6.00 -9.70
C SER A 26 -2.21 7.40 -10.00
N PRO A 27 -3.53 7.65 -9.96
CA PRO A 27 -4.04 9.00 -10.13
C PRO A 27 -3.88 9.88 -8.86
N LEU A 28 -3.37 9.33 -7.74
CA LEU A 28 -3.34 10.02 -6.45
C LEU A 28 -2.38 11.21 -6.49
N LYS A 29 -2.77 12.28 -5.81
CA LYS A 29 -1.89 13.43 -5.60
C LYS A 29 -1.13 13.28 -4.29
N VAL A 30 0.13 13.72 -4.26
CA VAL A 30 0.89 13.82 -3.01
C VAL A 30 0.12 14.69 -2.02
N GLY A 31 -0.08 14.19 -0.82
CA GLY A 31 -0.88 14.84 0.21
C GLY A 31 -2.29 14.26 0.38
N GLU A 32 -2.81 13.57 -0.62
CA GLU A 32 -4.16 13.00 -0.62
C GLU A 32 -4.29 11.88 0.42
N ILE A 33 -5.40 11.89 1.17
CA ILE A 33 -5.71 10.89 2.19
C ILE A 33 -6.75 9.93 1.61
N VAL A 34 -6.45 8.64 1.71
CA VAL A 34 -7.27 7.55 1.19
C VAL A 34 -7.52 6.51 2.27
N GLU A 35 -8.58 5.75 2.10
CA GLU A 35 -8.87 4.58 2.93
C GLU A 35 -8.46 3.32 2.17
N VAL A 36 -7.51 2.59 2.73
CA VAL A 36 -7.05 1.30 2.25
C VAL A 36 -7.99 0.23 2.80
N THR A 37 -8.57 -0.56 1.90
CA THR A 37 -9.61 -1.54 2.21
C THR A 37 -9.12 -2.99 2.18
N GLY A 38 -7.91 -3.23 1.66
CA GLY A 38 -7.33 -4.56 1.57
C GLY A 38 -6.10 -4.59 0.66
N MET A 39 -5.48 -5.75 0.54
CA MET A 39 -4.51 -6.04 -0.53
C MET A 39 -5.23 -6.10 -1.90
N ALA A 40 -4.54 -5.71 -2.97
CA ALA A 40 -5.03 -5.94 -4.33
C ALA A 40 -4.94 -7.44 -4.70
N PRO A 41 -5.59 -7.91 -5.78
CA PRO A 41 -5.49 -9.31 -6.20
C PRO A 41 -4.05 -9.81 -6.30
N GLU A 42 -3.84 -11.08 -5.94
CA GLU A 42 -2.52 -11.71 -5.85
C GLU A 42 -1.73 -11.58 -7.15
N GLU A 43 -2.41 -11.72 -8.30
CA GLU A 43 -1.82 -11.66 -9.63
C GLU A 43 -1.21 -10.29 -9.95
N GLU A 44 -1.83 -9.21 -9.45
CA GLU A 44 -1.33 -7.84 -9.59
C GLU A 44 -0.13 -7.59 -8.66
N CYS A 45 0.00 -8.39 -7.59
CA CYS A 45 1.04 -8.25 -6.57
C CYS A 45 2.28 -9.12 -6.83
N MET A 46 2.48 -9.65 -8.03
CA MET A 46 3.60 -10.56 -8.30
C MET A 46 4.97 -9.88 -8.25
N HIS A 47 5.06 -8.59 -8.61
CA HIS A 47 6.32 -7.84 -8.72
C HIS A 47 6.41 -6.63 -7.76
N GLU A 48 5.28 -6.02 -7.43
CA GLU A 48 5.16 -4.89 -6.51
C GLU A 48 3.90 -5.10 -5.65
N MET A 49 3.90 -4.63 -4.40
CA MET A 49 2.73 -4.75 -3.53
C MET A 49 1.74 -3.63 -3.81
N PHE A 50 0.52 -4.01 -4.18
CA PHE A 50 -0.60 -3.10 -4.38
C PHE A 50 -1.64 -3.31 -3.29
N VAL A 51 -2.31 -2.22 -2.92
CA VAL A 51 -3.45 -2.24 -2.00
C VAL A 51 -4.66 -1.62 -2.68
N GLU A 52 -5.84 -2.14 -2.36
CA GLU A 52 -7.10 -1.54 -2.78
C GLU A 52 -7.44 -0.35 -1.89
N ILE A 53 -7.80 0.77 -2.51
CA ILE A 53 -8.36 1.92 -1.82
C ILE A 53 -9.79 2.20 -2.27
N GLN A 54 -10.60 2.74 -1.35
CA GLN A 54 -11.88 3.30 -1.73
C GLN A 54 -11.65 4.60 -2.52
N TRP A 55 -11.91 4.56 -3.83
CA TRP A 55 -11.76 5.70 -4.72
C TRP A 55 -13.09 6.08 -5.36
N LYS A 56 -13.63 7.25 -5.01
CA LYS A 56 -14.96 7.69 -5.49
C LYS A 56 -16.00 6.59 -5.21
N LYS A 57 -16.55 5.97 -6.26
CA LYS A 57 -17.58 4.91 -6.19
C LYS A 57 -17.05 3.51 -6.54
N GLN A 58 -15.73 3.33 -6.62
CA GLN A 58 -15.10 2.07 -6.98
C GLN A 58 -13.86 1.81 -6.12
N LYS A 59 -13.37 0.57 -6.15
CA LYS A 59 -12.05 0.26 -5.61
C LYS A 59 -10.99 0.56 -6.67
N LEU A 60 -9.82 0.98 -6.23
CA LEU A 60 -8.65 1.12 -7.10
C LEU A 60 -7.42 0.52 -6.43
N ALA A 61 -6.69 -0.33 -7.16
CA ALA A 61 -5.38 -0.80 -6.74
C ALA A 61 -4.34 0.31 -6.91
N VAL A 62 -3.57 0.58 -5.87
CA VAL A 62 -2.48 1.56 -5.90
C VAL A 62 -1.22 0.99 -5.23
N PRO A 63 -0.02 1.38 -5.66
CA PRO A 63 1.20 0.88 -5.05
C PRO A 63 1.26 1.22 -3.56
N LEU A 64 1.58 0.24 -2.71
CA LEU A 64 1.79 0.50 -1.29
C LEU A 64 3.01 1.42 -1.07
N SER A 65 3.98 1.35 -1.98
CA SER A 65 5.22 2.14 -1.98
C SER A 65 5.01 3.67 -2.02
N GLN A 66 3.83 4.15 -2.44
CA GLN A 66 3.51 5.58 -2.39
C GLN A 66 2.67 6.00 -1.19
N LEU A 67 2.26 5.08 -0.34
CA LEU A 67 1.37 5.34 0.79
C LEU A 67 2.13 5.34 2.13
N LYS A 68 1.66 6.16 3.07
CA LYS A 68 2.10 6.16 4.46
C LYS A 68 0.89 6.09 5.39
N GLY A 69 0.88 5.15 6.32
CA GLY A 69 -0.21 5.02 7.29
C GLY A 69 -0.44 6.30 8.12
N ILE A 70 -1.70 6.65 8.37
CA ILE A 70 -2.13 7.77 9.23
C ILE A 70 -2.90 7.20 10.40
N SER A 71 -2.41 7.44 11.62
CA SER A 71 -3.05 6.98 12.86
C SER A 71 -3.39 5.49 12.82
N VAL A 72 -2.49 4.68 12.25
CA VAL A 72 -2.59 3.23 12.16
C VAL A 72 -1.95 2.58 13.38
N THR A 73 -2.16 1.28 13.56
CA THR A 73 -1.49 0.50 14.61
C THR A 73 0.02 0.45 14.36
N ASP A 74 0.80 0.19 15.42
CA ASP A 74 2.25 0.06 15.31
C ASP A 74 2.64 -1.07 14.33
N GLU A 75 1.88 -2.17 14.33
CA GLU A 75 2.07 -3.31 13.41
C GLU A 75 1.87 -2.90 11.95
N THR A 76 0.76 -2.22 11.64
CA THR A 76 0.49 -1.72 10.28
C THR A 76 1.53 -0.69 9.85
N LYS A 77 1.94 0.19 10.76
CA LYS A 77 2.98 1.18 10.48
C LYS A 77 4.31 0.49 10.14
N GLN A 78 4.70 -0.49 10.93
CA GLN A 78 5.92 -1.27 10.72
C GLN A 78 5.87 -2.01 9.38
N ALA A 79 4.78 -2.70 9.07
CA ALA A 79 4.63 -3.43 7.81
C ALA A 79 4.79 -2.52 6.57
N ILE A 80 4.24 -1.30 6.62
CA ILE A 80 4.42 -0.29 5.56
C ILE A 80 5.88 0.17 5.47
N GLU A 81 6.54 0.41 6.62
CA GLU A 81 7.94 0.84 6.68
C GLU A 81 8.91 -0.25 6.19
N ASP A 82 8.65 -1.50 6.54
CA ASP A 82 9.42 -2.67 6.09
C ASP A 82 9.31 -2.82 4.56
N TRP A 83 8.12 -2.62 3.99
CA TRP A 83 7.94 -2.60 2.55
C TRP A 83 8.69 -1.44 1.88
N HIS A 84 8.63 -0.22 2.43
CA HIS A 84 9.39 0.92 1.92
C HIS A 84 10.90 0.67 1.95
N TYR A 85 11.40 0.08 3.03
CA TYR A 85 12.79 -0.31 3.15
C TYR A 85 13.18 -1.29 2.04
N TRP A 86 12.38 -2.36 1.85
CA TRP A 86 12.60 -3.35 0.81
C TRP A 86 12.68 -2.74 -0.60
N VAL A 87 11.72 -1.87 -0.94
CA VAL A 87 11.68 -1.18 -2.24
C VAL A 87 12.89 -0.23 -2.40
N SER A 88 13.29 0.48 -1.34
CA SER A 88 14.42 1.42 -1.38
C SER A 88 15.77 0.75 -1.63
N MET A 89 15.90 -0.52 -1.23
CA MET A 89 17.10 -1.34 -1.44
C MET A 89 17.25 -1.81 -2.91
N GLY A 90 16.29 -1.47 -3.78
CA GLY A 90 16.34 -1.80 -5.20
C GLY A 90 15.93 -3.24 -5.52
N TYR A 91 15.37 -3.97 -4.54
CA TYR A 91 14.80 -5.29 -4.79
C TYR A 91 13.46 -5.15 -5.51
N GLN A 92 13.52 -5.16 -6.84
CA GLN A 92 12.41 -5.50 -7.69
C GLN A 92 12.47 -7.02 -7.87
N PHE A 93 11.42 -7.74 -7.47
CA PHE A 93 11.32 -9.17 -7.81
C PHE A 93 11.06 -9.33 -9.31
#